data_AF-A0A7G8VEY8-F1
#
_entry.id   AF-A0A7G8VEY8-F1
#
_cell.length_a   1.000
_cell.length_b   1.000
_cell.length_c   1.000
_cell.angle_alpha   90.00
_cell.angle_beta   90.00
_cell.angle_gamma   90.00
#
_symmetry.space_group_name_H-M   'P 1'
#
loop_
_entity.id
_entity.type
_entity.pdbx_description
1 polymer ?
#
loop_
_entity_poly.entity_id
_entity_poly.type
_entity_poly.pdbx_seq_one_letter_code
_entity_poly.pdbx_strand_id
1 'polypeptide(L)'
;MAERIMAGRRKPASRGNSSTTTDGPGAADLLENKLAQLKSLVWCCYGSDIDWFDGAGPKHLDNVIWLVADLVHEAGELHQQCLREWAAQP
;
A
#
# COMPACT_ATOMS: atom_id res chain seq x y z
N MET A 1 20.52 -37.35 24.75
CA MET A 1 20.34 -35.93 24.36
C MET A 1 20.95 -35.77 22.97
N ALA A 2 20.29 -35.37 21.89
CA ALA A 2 18.94 -34.87 21.65
C ALA A 2 18.45 -35.36 20.26
N GLU A 3 17.17 -35.70 20.12
CA GLU A 3 16.54 -36.07 18.85
C GLU A 3 16.39 -34.85 17.94
N ARG A 4 16.83 -34.99 16.68
CA ARG A 4 16.67 -33.96 15.65
C ARG A 4 15.28 -34.08 15.04
N ILE A 5 14.36 -33.22 15.48
CA ILE A 5 13.04 -33.05 14.86
C ILE A 5 13.24 -32.39 13.49
N MET A 6 13.22 -33.19 12.43
CA MET A 6 13.13 -32.68 11.06
C MET A 6 11.67 -32.34 10.77
N ALA A 7 11.29 -31.07 10.98
CA ALA A 7 10.01 -30.56 10.54
C ALA A 7 9.96 -30.58 9.00
N GLY A 8 9.18 -31.51 8.45
CA GLY A 8 8.95 -31.65 7.02
C GLY A 8 8.44 -30.34 6.42
N ARG A 9 9.22 -29.78 5.50
CA ARG A 9 8.87 -28.62 4.68
C ARG A 9 7.56 -28.92 3.93
N ARG A 10 6.45 -28.32 4.35
CA ARG A 10 5.19 -28.37 3.59
C ARG A 10 5.44 -27.69 2.24
N LYS A 11 5.38 -28.49 1.16
CA LYS A 11 5.33 -27.99 -0.22
C LYS A 11 4.11 -27.06 -0.34
N PRO A 12 4.24 -25.83 -0.86
CA PRO A 12 3.05 -25.08 -1.27
C PRO A 12 2.35 -25.88 -2.35
N ALA A 13 1.09 -26.21 -2.14
CA ALA A 13 0.26 -26.83 -3.17
C ALA A 13 0.17 -25.86 -4.36
N SER A 14 0.45 -26.38 -5.54
CA SER A 14 0.27 -25.68 -6.82
C SER A 14 -1.15 -25.12 -6.88
N ARG A 15 -1.27 -23.79 -6.98
CA ARG A 15 -2.55 -23.09 -7.13
C ARG A 15 -3.13 -23.51 -8.47
N GLY A 16 -4.14 -24.37 -8.41
CA GLY A 16 -4.91 -24.84 -9.54
C GLY A 16 -5.42 -23.67 -10.38
N ASN A 17 -5.26 -23.86 -11.68
CA ASN A 17 -5.91 -23.18 -12.79
C ASN A 17 -7.45 -23.16 -12.65
N SER A 18 -7.99 -22.20 -11.89
CA SER A 18 -9.38 -21.76 -12.03
C SER A 18 -9.41 -20.44 -12.79
N SER A 19 -9.65 -20.54 -14.09
CA SER A 19 -10.10 -19.45 -14.94
C SER A 19 -11.55 -19.10 -14.58
N THR A 20 -11.75 -18.12 -13.69
CA THR A 20 -12.87 -17.16 -13.67
C THR A 20 -12.79 -16.34 -12.38
N THR A 21 -12.40 -15.06 -12.56
CA THR A 21 -12.61 -13.86 -11.73
C THR A 21 -11.30 -13.13 -11.56
N THR A 22 -11.29 -11.88 -11.97
CA THR A 22 -10.26 -10.87 -11.71
C THR A 22 -10.21 -10.65 -10.20
N ASP A 23 -9.60 -11.58 -9.46
CA ASP A 23 -9.68 -11.71 -7.99
C ASP A 23 -8.69 -10.77 -7.26
N GLY A 24 -8.48 -9.58 -7.82
CA GLY A 24 -7.69 -8.51 -7.23
C GLY A 24 -8.59 -7.33 -6.87
N PRO A 25 -8.22 -6.52 -5.86
CA PRO A 25 -8.94 -5.28 -5.54
C PRO A 25 -9.08 -4.42 -6.80
N GLY A 26 -10.28 -3.88 -7.03
CA GLY A 26 -10.56 -3.00 -8.16
C GLY A 26 -9.84 -1.66 -8.02
N ALA A 27 -9.86 -0.83 -9.07
CA ALA A 27 -9.23 0.48 -9.03
C ALA A 27 -9.78 1.35 -7.89
N ALA A 28 -11.08 1.25 -7.59
CA ALA A 28 -11.72 1.97 -6.50
C ALA A 28 -11.23 1.50 -5.11
N ASP A 29 -11.10 0.18 -4.91
CA ASP A 29 -10.59 -0.39 -3.65
C ASP A 29 -9.13 0.02 -3.41
N LEU A 30 -8.32 0.01 -4.47
CA LEU A 30 -6.93 0.45 -4.43
C LEU A 30 -6.84 1.96 -4.14
N LEU A 31 -7.70 2.77 -4.75
CA LEU A 31 -7.76 4.21 -4.50
C LEU A 31 -8.09 4.51 -3.04
N GLU A 32 -9.13 3.86 -2.50
CA GLU A 32 -9.52 4.02 -1.10
C GLU A 32 -8.38 3.65 -0.16
N ASN A 33 -7.68 2.55 -0.44
CA ASN A 33 -6.53 2.12 0.33
C ASN A 33 -5.41 3.17 0.31
N LYS A 34 -5.06 3.72 -0.86
CA LYS A 34 -4.04 4.77 -0.99
C LYS A 34 -4.43 6.05 -0.26
N LEU A 35 -5.69 6.47 -0.34
CA LEU A 35 -6.19 7.62 0.42
C LEU A 35 -6.15 7.39 1.93
N ALA A 36 -6.45 6.18 2.40
CA ALA A 36 -6.31 5.81 3.81
C ALA A 36 -4.85 5.84 4.28
N GLN A 37 -3.91 5.34 3.47
CA GLN A 37 -2.46 5.43 3.75
C GLN A 37 -2.01 6.89 3.84
N LEU A 38 -2.40 7.73 2.87
CA LEU A 38 -2.08 9.15 2.86
C LEU A 38 -2.64 9.85 4.10
N LYS A 39 -3.90 9.61 4.46
CA LYS A 39 -4.53 10.17 5.66
C LYS A 39 -3.79 9.76 6.94
N SER A 40 -3.43 8.49 7.06
CA SER A 40 -2.67 7.97 8.19
C SER A 40 -1.29 8.62 8.29
N LEU A 41 -0.57 8.72 7.17
CA LEU A 41 0.75 9.33 7.11
C LEU A 41 0.70 10.81 7.52
N VAL A 42 -0.25 11.57 6.98
CA VAL A 42 -0.45 12.98 7.32
C VAL A 42 -0.81 13.12 8.81
N TRP A 43 -1.67 12.26 9.34
CA TRP A 43 -2.00 12.26 10.77
C TRP A 43 -0.76 12.04 11.64
N CYS A 44 0.11 11.10 11.29
CA CYS A 44 1.39 10.89 11.98
C CYS A 44 2.31 12.12 11.93
N CYS A 45 2.28 12.90 10.84
CA CYS A 45 3.09 14.10 10.72
C CYS A 45 2.66 15.22 11.68
N TYR A 46 1.37 15.30 11.99
CA TYR A 46 0.80 16.32 12.88
C TYR A 46 0.58 15.86 14.32
N GLY A 47 0.46 14.55 14.55
CA GLY A 47 0.00 13.98 15.83
C GLY A 47 1.09 13.57 16.81
N SER A 48 2.37 13.69 16.45
CA SER A 48 3.49 13.32 17.30
C SER A 48 4.40 14.51 17.55
N ASP A 49 5.01 14.60 18.74
CA ASP A 49 6.08 15.54 19.13
C ASP A 49 7.35 15.30 18.28
N ILE A 50 7.21 15.38 16.95
CA ILE A 50 8.29 15.19 16.00
C ILE A 50 8.93 16.56 15.79
N ASP A 51 10.16 16.69 16.25
CA ASP A 51 10.98 17.82 15.88
C ASP A 51 11.52 17.62 14.47
N TRP A 52 10.78 18.14 13.49
CA TRP A 52 11.16 18.10 12.08
C TRP A 52 12.33 19.02 11.73
N PHE A 53 12.72 19.93 12.62
CA PHE A 53 13.64 21.01 12.28
C PHE A 53 15.00 20.89 12.97
N ASP A 54 15.15 20.01 13.96
CA ASP A 54 16.43 19.72 14.61
C ASP A 54 17.00 18.32 14.25
N GLY A 55 18.32 18.17 14.39
CA GLY A 55 19.03 16.90 14.19
C GLY A 55 18.77 16.25 12.82
N ALA A 56 18.22 15.03 12.83
CA ALA A 56 17.88 14.30 11.61
C ALA A 56 16.50 14.67 11.03
N GLY A 57 15.73 15.53 11.72
CA GLY A 57 14.38 15.96 11.37
C GLY A 57 14.24 16.43 9.92
N PRO A 58 15.09 17.34 9.40
CA PRO A 58 14.93 17.86 8.05
C PRO A 58 15.04 16.78 6.96
N LYS A 59 15.94 15.81 7.15
CA LYS A 59 16.08 14.68 6.21
C LYS A 59 14.91 13.71 6.31
N HIS A 60 14.37 13.49 7.51
CA HIS A 60 13.17 12.68 7.69
C HIS A 60 11.94 13.36 7.07
N LEU A 61 11.83 14.68 7.20
CA LEU A 61 10.78 15.47 6.57
C LEU A 61 10.85 15.38 5.05
N ASP A 62 12.04 15.53 4.44
CA ASP A 62 12.24 15.40 3.00
C ASP A 62 11.79 14.04 2.47
N ASN A 63 12.18 12.96 3.15
CA ASN A 63 11.73 11.60 2.80
C ASN A 63 10.21 11.43 2.93
N VAL A 64 9.59 12.00 3.97
CA VAL A 64 8.14 11.95 4.16
C VAL A 64 7.41 12.73 3.08
N ILE A 65 7.90 13.92 2.71
CA ILE A 65 7.35 14.70 1.61
C ILE A 65 7.43 13.92 0.30
N TRP A 66 8.55 13.24 0.04
CA TRP A 66 8.70 12.40 -1.13
C TRP A 66 7.68 11.25 -1.16
N LEU A 67 7.48 10.55 -0.04
CA LEU A 67 6.46 9.50 0.08
C LEU A 67 5.03 10.04 -0.11
N VAL A 68 4.73 11.22 0.42
CA VAL A 68 3.43 11.88 0.22
C VAL A 68 3.22 12.20 -1.26
N ALA A 69 4.24 12.73 -1.94
CA ALA A 69 4.16 13.07 -3.36
C ALA A 69 3.88 11.82 -4.21
N ASP A 70 4.55 10.71 -3.91
CA ASP A 70 4.36 9.42 -4.59
C ASP A 70 2.94 8.86 -4.37
N LEU A 71 2.47 8.84 -3.12
CA LEU A 71 1.11 8.38 -2.78
C LEU A 71 0.02 9.23 -3.45
N VAL A 72 0.20 10.55 -3.52
CA VAL A 72 -0.74 11.45 -4.19
C VAL A 72 -0.76 11.21 -5.70
N HIS A 73 0.41 10.95 -6.30
CA HIS A 73 0.50 10.63 -7.72
C HIS A 73 -0.26 9.34 -8.05
N GLU A 74 0.02 8.25 -7.32
CA GLU A 74 -0.65 6.96 -7.51
C GLU A 74 -2.17 7.06 -7.28
N ALA A 75 -2.61 7.79 -6.26
CA ALA A 75 -4.04 8.03 -6.02
C ALA A 75 -4.69 8.81 -7.18
N GLY A 76 -3.98 9.76 -7.79
CA GLY A 76 -4.43 10.48 -8.98
C GLY A 76 -4.63 9.55 -10.18
N GLU A 77 -3.69 8.65 -10.43
CA GLU A 77 -3.78 7.67 -11.51
C GLU A 77 -4.94 6.69 -11.30
N LEU A 78 -5.09 6.16 -10.08
CA LEU A 78 -6.21 5.29 -9.72
C LEU A 78 -7.56 6.00 -9.84
N HIS A 79 -7.64 7.27 -9.48
CA HIS A 79 -8.85 8.07 -9.66
C HIS A 79 -9.24 8.19 -11.14
N GLN A 80 -8.28 8.52 -12.02
CA GLN A 80 -8.54 8.55 -13.46
C GLN A 80 -8.95 7.17 -14.00
N GLN A 81 -8.35 6.10 -13.47
CA GLN A 81 -8.72 4.74 -13.83
C GLN A 81 -10.17 4.41 -13.42
N CYS A 82 -10.59 4.77 -12.20
CA CYS A 82 -11.99 4.62 -11.77
C CYS A 82 -12.97 5.35 -12.70
N LEU A 83 -12.63 6.58 -13.11
CA LEU A 83 -13.47 7.35 -14.04
C LEU A 83 -13.61 6.65 -15.40
N ARG A 84 -12.51 6.07 -15.92
CA ARG A 84 -12.54 5.29 -17.17
C ARG A 84 -13.38 4.03 -17.04
N GLU A 85 -13.26 3.31 -15.94
CA GLU A 85 -14.05 2.09 -15.67
C GLU A 85 -15.54 2.40 -15.55
N TRP A 86 -15.88 3.49 -14.85
CA TRP A 86 -17.27 3.94 -14.73
C TRP A 86 -17.84 4.40 -16.07
N ALA A 87 -17.08 5.13 -16.89
CA ALA A 87 -17.50 5.56 -18.21
C ALA A 87 -17.61 4.42 -19.24
N ALA A 88 -16.92 3.30 -19.02
CA ALA A 88 -16.96 2.11 -19.86
C ALA A 88 -18.12 1.15 -19.51
N GLN A 89 -18.92 1.46 -18.48
CA GLN A 89 -20.04 0.65 -18.05
C GLN A 89 -21.25 0.92 -18.97
N PRO A 90 -21.82 -0.10 -19.64
CA PRO A 90 -22.86 0.04 -20.66
C PRO A 90 -24.23 0.44 -20.11
#